data_AF-V5A3F0-F1
#
_entry.id   AF-V5A3F0-F1
#
_cell.length_a   1.000
_cell.length_b   1.000
_cell.length_c   1.000
_cell.angle_alpha   90.00
_cell.angle_beta   90.00
_cell.angle_gamma   90.00
#
_symmetry.space_group_name_H-M   'P 1'
#
loop_
_entity.id
_entity.type
_entity.pdbx_description
1 polymer ?
#
loop_
_entity_poly.entity_id
_entity_poly.type
_entity_poly.pdbx_seq_one_letter_code
_entity_poly.pdbx_strand_id
1 'polypeptide(L)'
;MVILALLNLAAGLLATAVVVVDTHRRGLSPRVQAGWVGFVAISSIGGSVAVAVGDTVFLRLLQLGMPLVVVTPFQLLTTVLIAGLTLSALAVLTYGVGSRYGPLATA
;
A
#
# COMPACT_ATOMS: atom_id res chain seq x y z
N MET A 1 13.89 -1.00 10.75
CA MET A 1 13.11 -1.68 9.69
C MET A 1 11.78 -2.20 10.21
N VAL A 2 11.76 -3.08 11.23
CA VAL A 2 10.51 -3.72 11.73
C VAL A 2 9.44 -2.70 12.12
N ILE A 3 9.76 -1.68 12.92
CA ILE A 3 8.79 -0.67 13.36
C ILE A 3 8.13 0.06 12.17
N LEU A 4 8.91 0.48 11.16
CA LEU A 4 8.34 1.17 9.99
C LEU A 4 7.54 0.24 9.09
N ALA A 5 7.96 -1.01 8.94
CA ALA A 5 7.19 -2.02 8.22
C ALA A 5 5.84 -2.27 8.92
N LEU A 6 5.83 -2.30 10.25
CA LEU A 6 4.61 -2.39 11.05
C LEU A 6 3.72 -1.14 10.90
N LEU A 7 4.31 0.06 10.82
CA LEU A 7 3.55 1.29 10.57
C LEU A 7 2.92 1.30 9.18
N ASN A 8 3.65 0.91 8.14
CA ASN A 8 3.12 0.76 6.79
C ASN A 8 2.00 -0.29 6.72
N LEU A 9 2.20 -1.43 7.39
CA LEU A 9 1.18 -2.47 7.50
C LEU A 9 -0.08 -1.95 8.22
N ALA A 10 0.09 -1.25 9.35
CA ALA A 10 -1.02 -0.66 10.09
C ALA A 10 -1.77 0.38 9.24
N ALA A 11 -1.05 1.22 8.50
CA ALA A 11 -1.64 2.17 7.57
C ALA A 11 -2.45 1.46 6.46
N GLY A 12 -1.91 0.38 5.89
CA GLY A 12 -2.62 -0.41 4.88
C GLY A 12 -3.86 -1.13 5.43
N LEU A 13 -3.81 -1.62 6.67
CA LEU A 13 -4.96 -2.20 7.37
C LEU A 13 -6.03 -1.14 7.63
N LEU A 14 -5.65 0.05 8.10
CA LEU A 14 -6.57 1.17 8.31
C LEU A 14 -7.22 1.62 7.00
N ALA A 15 -6.44 1.77 5.94
CA ALA A 15 -6.95 2.10 4.60
C ALA A 15 -7.98 1.07 4.13
N THR A 16 -7.68 -0.21 4.29
CA THR A 16 -8.59 -1.30 3.92
C THR A 16 -9.86 -1.27 4.77
N ALA A 17 -9.74 -1.09 6.09
CA ALA A 17 -10.87 -1.02 7.01
C ALA A 17 -11.81 0.15 6.69
N VAL A 18 -11.25 1.34 6.38
CA VAL A 18 -12.02 2.51 5.97
C VAL A 18 -12.85 2.20 4.72
N VAL A 19 -12.25 1.54 3.72
CA VAL A 19 -12.95 1.17 2.48
C VAL A 19 -14.02 0.10 2.73
N VAL A 20 -13.76 -0.89 3.58
CA VAL A 20 -14.77 -1.88 3.99
C VAL A 20 -15.98 -1.18 4.63
N VAL A 21 -15.73 -0.25 5.56
CA VAL A 21 -16.81 0.49 6.23
C VAL A 21 -17.56 1.39 5.26
N ASP A 22 -16.87 2.11 4.36
CA ASP A 22 -17.52 3.00 3.37
C ASP A 22 -18.36 2.21 2.36
N THR A 23 -17.82 1.14 1.80
CA THR A 23 -18.54 0.27 0.85
C THR A 23 -19.80 -0.34 1.47
N HIS A 24 -19.73 -0.78 2.73
CA HIS A 24 -20.88 -1.29 3.47
C HIS A 24 -21.91 -0.19 3.76
N ARG A 25 -21.47 1.00 4.21
CA ARG A 25 -22.36 2.14 4.45
C ARG A 25 -23.09 2.61 3.20
N ARG A 26 -22.45 2.50 2.03
CA ARG A 26 -23.03 2.86 0.74
C ARG A 26 -23.90 1.77 0.12
N GLY A 27 -23.99 0.59 0.73
CA GLY A 27 -24.83 -0.51 0.24
C GLY A 27 -24.41 -1.02 -1.15
N LEU A 28 -23.11 -0.98 -1.46
CA LEU A 28 -22.63 -1.47 -2.76
C LEU A 28 -22.88 -2.98 -2.91
N SER A 29 -23.01 -3.44 -4.15
CA SER A 29 -23.17 -4.87 -4.41
C SER A 29 -21.95 -5.66 -3.90
N PRO A 30 -22.13 -6.91 -3.40
CA PRO A 30 -21.04 -7.69 -2.82
C PRO A 30 -19.84 -7.88 -3.76
N ARG A 31 -20.08 -7.97 -5.08
CA ARG A 31 -19.01 -8.09 -6.09
C ARG A 31 -18.18 -6.81 -6.19
N VAL A 32 -18.83 -5.65 -6.22
CA VAL A 32 -18.15 -4.35 -6.31
C VAL A 32 -17.41 -4.05 -5.00
N GLN A 33 -18.03 -4.39 -3.86
CA GLN A 33 -17.38 -4.30 -2.56
C GLN A 33 -16.10 -5.16 -2.51
N ALA A 34 -16.19 -6.44 -2.86
CA ALA A 34 -15.04 -7.35 -2.86
C ALA A 34 -13.92 -6.86 -3.81
N GLY A 35 -14.28 -6.34 -4.98
CA GLY A 35 -13.32 -5.78 -5.93
C GLY A 35 -12.54 -4.60 -5.35
N TRP A 36 -13.22 -3.61 -4.78
CA TRP A 36 -12.58 -2.42 -4.20
C TRP A 36 -11.79 -2.72 -2.93
N VAL A 37 -12.36 -3.53 -2.03
CA VAL A 37 -11.67 -3.96 -0.80
C VAL A 37 -10.42 -4.77 -1.15
N GLY A 38 -10.53 -5.71 -2.09
CA GLY A 38 -9.41 -6.51 -2.56
C GLY A 38 -8.31 -5.66 -3.20
N PHE A 39 -8.68 -4.73 -4.09
CA PHE A 39 -7.72 -3.81 -4.71
C PHE A 39 -6.95 -2.98 -3.68
N VAL A 40 -7.65 -2.39 -2.71
CA VAL A 40 -7.04 -1.56 -1.67
C VAL A 40 -6.17 -2.40 -0.73
N ALA A 41 -6.62 -3.59 -0.35
CA ALA A 41 -5.86 -4.51 0.48
C ALA A 41 -4.55 -4.94 -0.21
N ILE A 42 -4.62 -5.39 -1.47
CA ILE A 42 -3.45 -5.82 -2.24
C ILE A 42 -2.47 -4.64 -2.42
N SER A 43 -2.96 -3.47 -2.81
CA SER A 43 -2.12 -2.31 -3.07
C SER A 43 -1.44 -1.79 -1.80
N SER A 44 -2.17 -1.73 -0.69
CA SER A 44 -1.67 -1.13 0.55
C SER A 44 -0.85 -2.12 1.37
N ILE A 45 -1.39 -3.31 1.64
CA ILE A 45 -0.72 -4.34 2.45
C ILE A 45 0.36 -5.04 1.61
N GLY A 46 -0.02 -5.51 0.42
CA GLY A 46 0.92 -6.19 -0.48
C GLY A 46 2.04 -5.25 -0.94
N GLY A 47 1.72 -4.00 -1.26
CA GLY A 47 2.71 -2.97 -1.59
C GLY A 47 3.68 -2.70 -0.44
N SER A 48 3.19 -2.56 0.79
CA SER A 48 4.02 -2.37 1.98
C SER A 48 4.99 -3.53 2.23
N VAL A 49 4.50 -4.77 2.08
CA VAL A 49 5.32 -5.98 2.21
C VAL A 49 6.35 -6.07 1.09
N ALA A 50 5.95 -5.83 -0.16
CA ALA A 50 6.84 -5.88 -1.33
C ALA A 50 7.99 -4.87 -1.22
N VAL A 51 7.70 -3.64 -0.77
CA VAL A 51 8.73 -2.61 -0.55
C VAL A 51 9.69 -3.04 0.55
N ALA A 52 9.21 -3.59 1.66
CA ALA A 52 10.06 -4.05 2.76
C ALA A 52 10.97 -5.24 2.35
N VAL A 53 10.41 -6.22 1.63
CA VAL A 53 11.18 -7.37 1.14
C VAL A 53 12.19 -6.95 0.07
N GLY A 54 11.77 -6.09 -0.86
CA GLY A 54 12.63 -5.56 -1.92
C GLY A 54 13.85 -4.82 -1.37
N ASP A 55 13.67 -4.02 -0.32
CA ASP A 55 14.76 -3.35 0.39
C ASP A 55 15.79 -4.34 0.95
N THR A 56 15.29 -5.42 1.57
CA THR A 56 16.14 -6.46 2.18
C THR A 56 16.94 -7.23 1.14
N VAL A 57 16.33 -7.55 -0.01
CA VAL A 57 16.98 -8.25 -1.13
C VAL A 57 17.98 -7.33 -1.83
N PHE A 58 17.62 -6.07 -2.05
CA PHE A 58 18.48 -5.07 -2.68
C PHE A 58 19.77 -4.82 -1.88
N LEU A 59 19.65 -4.68 -0.55
CA LEU A 59 20.80 -4.56 0.35
C LEU A 59 21.75 -5.76 0.27
N ARG A 60 21.20 -6.99 0.18
CA ARG A 60 22.00 -8.21 0.05
C ARG A 60 22.70 -8.31 -1.32
N LEU A 61 22.04 -7.88 -2.39
CA LEU A 61 22.62 -7.87 -3.74
C LEU A 61 23.74 -6.82 -3.86
N LEU A 62 23.60 -5.66 -3.22
CA LEU A 62 24.63 -4.62 -3.22
C LEU A 62 25.93 -5.07 -2.53
N GLN A 63 25.83 -5.93 -1.51
CA GLN A 63 26.98 -6.51 -0.80
C GLN A 63 27.81 -7.47 -1.67
N LEU A 64 27.27 -7.96 -2.79
CA LEU A 64 27.92 -8.99 -3.62
C LEU A 64 28.87 -8.45 -4.71
N GLY A 65 29.05 -7.13 -4.89
CA GLY A 65 30.03 -6.69 -5.89
C GLY A 65 30.11 -5.21 -6.25
N MET A 66 29.45 -4.29 -5.54
CA MET A 66 29.48 -2.86 -5.87
C MET A 66 29.94 -2.04 -4.66
N PRO A 67 30.73 -0.96 -4.84
CA PRO A 67 30.98 -0.01 -3.76
C PRO A 67 29.62 0.54 -3.34
N LEU A 68 29.23 0.28 -2.08
CA LEU A 68 27.98 0.79 -1.51
C LEU A 68 27.95 2.30 -1.77
N VAL A 69 27.07 2.76 -2.66
CA VAL A 69 26.58 4.13 -2.58
C VAL A 69 25.99 4.21 -1.18
N VAL A 70 26.64 4.97 -0.29
CA VAL A 70 26.31 5.02 1.14
C VAL A 70 24.98 5.77 1.27
N VAL A 71 23.89 5.10 0.90
CA VAL A 71 22.55 5.51 1.27
C VAL A 71 22.47 5.23 2.76
N THR A 72 22.30 6.28 3.56
CA THR A 72 22.22 6.11 5.01
C THR A 72 21.04 5.17 5.32
N PRO A 73 21.16 4.28 6.32
CA PRO A 73 20.05 3.40 6.71
C PRO A 73 18.75 4.16 6.97
N PHE A 74 18.86 5.40 7.44
CA PHE A 74 17.73 6.32 7.63
C PHE A 74 17.04 6.68 6.30
N GLN A 75 17.79 6.99 5.26
CA GLN A 75 17.25 7.39 3.96
C GLN A 75 16.54 6.23 3.24
N LEU A 76 17.04 4.99 3.36
CA LEU A 76 16.33 3.78 2.93
C LEU A 76 15.05 3.54 3.77
N LEU A 77 15.12 3.77 5.08
CA LEU A 77 13.93 3.69 5.94
C LEU A 77 12.85 4.69 5.48
N THR A 78 13.25 5.91 5.17
CA THR A 78 12.34 6.98 4.74
C THR A 78 11.70 6.65 3.39
N THR A 79 12.46 6.12 2.42
CA THR A 79 11.90 5.76 1.11
C THR A 79 10.90 4.60 1.20
N VAL A 80 11.18 3.58 2.02
CA VAL A 80 10.28 2.45 2.26
C VAL A 80 8.96 2.92 2.88
N LEU A 81 9.03 3.81 3.88
CA LEU A 81 7.86 4.38 4.53
C LEU A 81 7.03 5.23 3.56
N ILE A 82 7.68 6.16 2.84
CA ILE A 82 7.00 7.05 1.89
C ILE A 82 6.33 6.24 0.77
N ALA A 83 7.00 5.22 0.24
CA ALA A 83 6.45 4.39 -0.83
C ALA A 83 5.19 3.63 -0.36
N GLY A 84 5.23 2.99 0.81
CA GLY A 84 4.07 2.26 1.36
C GLY A 84 2.88 3.17 1.65
N LEU A 85 3.13 4.35 2.23
CA LEU A 85 2.09 5.36 2.48
C LEU A 85 1.51 5.90 1.17
N THR A 86 2.35 6.15 0.17
CA THR A 86 1.92 6.65 -1.15
C THR A 86 1.04 5.63 -1.85
N LEU A 87 1.42 4.35 -1.85
CA LEU A 87 0.59 3.28 -2.41
C LEU A 87 -0.78 3.19 -1.71
N SER A 88 -0.79 3.30 -0.38
CA SER A 88 -2.03 3.30 0.40
C SER A 88 -2.92 4.51 0.07
N ALA A 89 -2.33 5.71 0.00
CA ALA A 89 -3.04 6.93 -0.35
C ALA A 89 -3.61 6.86 -1.78
N LEU A 90 -2.81 6.43 -2.74
CA LEU A 90 -3.25 6.26 -4.13
C LEU A 90 -4.37 5.22 -4.24
N ALA A 91 -4.29 4.11 -3.51
CA ALA A 91 -5.34 3.10 -3.50
C ALA A 91 -6.66 3.65 -2.98
N VAL A 92 -6.64 4.39 -1.87
CA VAL A 92 -7.82 5.03 -1.27
C VAL A 92 -8.39 6.12 -2.19
N LEU A 93 -7.53 6.94 -2.80
CA LEU A 93 -7.98 7.96 -3.76
C LEU A 93 -8.60 7.34 -5.01
N THR A 94 -7.99 6.28 -5.54
CA THR A 94 -8.52 5.54 -6.69
C THR A 94 -9.88 4.92 -6.37
N TYR A 95 -10.04 4.36 -5.16
CA TYR A 95 -11.34 3.93 -4.66
C TYR A 95 -12.34 5.09 -4.58
N GLY A 96 -11.96 6.20 -3.94
CA GLY A 96 -12.83 7.35 -3.74
C GLY A 96 -13.34 7.95 -5.06
N VAL A 97 -12.44 8.11 -6.05
CA VAL A 97 -12.77 8.61 -7.38
C VAL A 97 -13.53 7.54 -8.18
N GLY A 98 -13.00 6.33 -8.26
CA GLY A 98 -13.55 5.25 -9.09
C GLY A 98 -14.93 4.77 -8.65
N SER A 99 -15.20 4.76 -7.35
CA SER A 99 -16.52 4.37 -6.81
C SER A 99 -17.58 5.46 -6.92
N ARG A 100 -17.22 6.72 -7.19
CA ARG A 100 -18.15 7.86 -7.25
C ARG A 100 -18.33 8.42 -8.66
N TYR A 101 -17.28 8.37 -9.46
CA TYR A 101 -17.23 8.96 -10.80
C TYR A 101 -16.80 7.96 -11.88
N GLY A 102 -16.45 6.72 -11.50
CA GLY A 102 -16.00 5.71 -12.44
C GLY A 102 -17.12 4.93 -13.12
N PRO A 103 -16.79 4.06 -14.09
CA PRO A 103 -17.78 3.28 -14.85
C PRO A 103 -18.66 2.36 -13.99
N LEU A 104 -18.17 2.02 -12.78
CA LEU A 104 -18.87 1.20 -11.80
C LEU A 104 -19.81 2.00 -10.90
N ALA A 105 -19.80 3.33 -10.94
CA ALA A 105 -20.72 4.18 -10.19
C ALA A 105 -22.11 4.28 -10.84
N THR A 106 -22.20 3.97 -12.14
CA THR A 106 -23.42 4.03 -12.95
C THR A 106 -24.09 2.65 -13.15
N ALA A 107 -23.51 1.60 -12.57
CA ALA A 107 -24.03 0.23 -12.62
C ALA A 107 -24.84 -0.09 -11.36
#